data_AF-A0A3D0WX20-F1
#
_entry.id   AF-A0A3D0WX20-F1
#
_cell.length_a   1.000
_cell.length_b   1.000
_cell.length_c   1.000
_cell.angle_alpha   90.00
_cell.angle_beta   90.00
_cell.angle_gamma   90.00
#
_symmetry.space_group_name_H-M   'P 1'
#
loop_
_entity.id
_entity.type
_entity.pdbx_description
1 polymer ?
#
loop_
_entity_poly.entity_id
_entity_poly.type
_entity_poly.pdbx_seq_one_letter_code
_entity_poly.pdbx_strand_id
1 'polypeptide(L)' 'MDDKTQHPINAAYRGTLMDTLGITFTHLSPGRTEAVMQVDKRVCQPFGLLHGGATLA' A
#
# COMPACT_ATOMS: atom_id res chain seq x y z
N MET A 1 1.05 11.47 -13.48
CA MET A 1 1.01 10.08 -12.98
C MET A 1 2.46 9.68 -12.88
N ASP A 2 3.01 9.81 -11.68
CA ASP A 2 4.44 10.09 -11.50
C ASP A 2 5.28 8.83 -11.70
N ASP A 3 6.43 9.00 -12.36
CA ASP A 3 7.43 7.97 -12.70
C ASP A 3 7.78 7.03 -11.52
N LYS A 4 7.68 7.55 -10.29
CA LYS A 4 7.99 6.82 -9.04
C LYS A 4 7.06 5.65 -8.72
N THR A 5 5.84 5.62 -9.25
CA THR A 5 4.86 4.56 -8.98
C THR A 5 5.07 3.32 -9.87
N GLN A 6 5.79 3.47 -10.99
CA GLN A 6 6.04 2.40 -11.97
C GLN A 6 7.28 1.56 -11.65
N HIS A 7 7.59 1.38 -10.36
CA HIS A 7 8.74 0.57 -9.96
C HIS A 7 8.42 -0.94 -10.12
N PRO A 8 9.33 -1.77 -10.69
CA PRO A 8 9.09 -3.21 -10.92
C PRO A 8 8.70 -3.99 -9.66
N ILE A 9 9.12 -3.50 -8.49
CA ILE A 9 8.76 -4.08 -7.18
C ILE A 9 7.23 -4.15 -6.99
N ASN A 10 6.46 -3.19 -7.48
CA ASN A 10 5.01 -3.16 -7.31
C ASN A 10 4.34 -4.32 -8.08
N ALA A 11 4.96 -4.77 -9.19
CA ALA A 11 4.48 -5.94 -9.92
C ALA A 11 4.81 -7.27 -9.22
N ALA A 12 5.85 -7.32 -8.40
CA ALA A 12 6.31 -8.53 -7.72
C ALA A 12 5.32 -9.04 -6.66
N TYR A 13 4.42 -8.18 -6.16
CA TYR A 13 3.48 -8.51 -5.09
C TYR A 13 2.03 -8.70 -5.56
N ARG A 14 1.81 -8.82 -6.87
CA ARG A 14 0.47 -9.12 -7.40
C ARG A 14 -0.09 -10.41 -6.79
N GLY A 15 -1.35 -10.36 -6.37
CA GLY A 15 -2.03 -11.48 -5.70
C GLY A 15 -1.65 -11.69 -4.23
N THR A 16 -0.87 -10.79 -3.62
CA THR A 16 -0.56 -10.83 -2.18
C THR A 16 -1.52 -9.94 -1.38
N LEU A 17 -1.35 -9.91 -0.05
CA LEU A 17 -2.07 -8.97 0.81
C LEU A 17 -1.78 -7.50 0.43
N MET A 18 -0.54 -7.18 0.04
CA MET A 18 -0.15 -5.82 -0.36
C MET A 18 -0.99 -5.33 -1.55
N ASP A 19 -1.20 -6.19 -2.55
CA ASP A 19 -2.03 -5.91 -3.72
C ASP A 19 -3.51 -5.78 -3.33
N THR A 20 -3.99 -6.66 -2.44
CA THR A 20 -5.37 -6.64 -1.93
C THR A 20 -5.69 -5.33 -1.18
N LEU A 21 -4.75 -4.83 -0.38
CA LEU A 21 -4.87 -3.57 0.35
C LEU A 21 -4.60 -2.34 -0.54
N GLY A 22 -4.10 -2.54 -1.76
CA GLY A 22 -3.75 -1.45 -2.68
C GLY A 22 -2.52 -0.65 -2.22
N ILE A 23 -1.58 -1.30 -1.54
CA ILE A 23 -0.32 -0.67 -1.12
C ILE A 23 0.61 -0.55 -2.31
N THR A 24 1.12 0.65 -2.56
CA THR A 24 2.03 0.94 -3.67
C THR A 24 3.28 1.65 -3.18
N PHE A 25 4.46 1.13 -3.49
CA PHE A 25 5.73 1.79 -3.17
C PHE A 25 5.91 3.03 -4.03
N THR A 26 6.30 4.13 -3.39
CA THR A 26 6.51 5.45 -4.01
C THR A 26 7.96 5.93 -3.89
N HIS A 27 8.76 5.34 -2.99
CA HIS A 27 10.17 5.62 -2.88
C HIS A 27 10.94 4.44 -2.28
N LEU A 28 12.11 4.17 -2.85
CA LEU A 28 13.05 3.16 -2.36
C LEU A 28 14.45 3.77 -2.35
N SER A 29 15.12 3.66 -1.21
CA SER A 29 16.52 4.04 -1.02
C SER A 29 17.15 3.19 0.09
N PRO A 30 18.49 3.10 0.14
CA PRO A 30 19.14 2.41 1.26
C PRO A 30 18.71 3.00 2.61
N GLY A 31 18.07 2.17 3.45
CA GLY A 31 17.61 2.56 4.78
C GLY A 31 16.27 3.31 4.85
N ARG A 32 15.59 3.56 3.72
CA ARG A 32 14.26 4.19 3.72
C ARG A 32 13.39 3.69 2.57
N THR A 33 12.17 3.32 2.92
CA THR A 33 11.12 2.91 2.00
C THR A 33 9.86 3.69 2.28
N GLU A 34 9.16 4.09 1.23
CA GLU A 34 7.86 4.76 1.33
C GLU A 34 6.84 4.04 0.45
N ALA A 35 5.63 3.93 0.97
CA ALA A 35 4.48 3.40 0.26
C ALA A 35 3.22 4.16 0.65
N VAL A 36 2.21 4.07 -0.20
CA VAL A 36 0.88 4.64 0.03
C VAL A 36 -0.16 3.53 0.01
N MET A 37 -1.15 3.64 0.89
CA MET A 37 -2.35 2.80 0.90
C MET A 37 -3.56 3.72 0.82
N GLN A 38 -4.44 3.50 -0.15
CA GLN A 38 -5.68 4.28 -0.23
C GLN A 38 -6.64 3.86 0.89
N VAL A 39 -7.16 4.83 1.64
CA VAL A 39 -8.13 4.57 2.70
C VAL A 39 -9.54 4.65 2.13
N ASP A 40 -10.11 3.49 1.82
CA ASP A 40 -11.50 3.34 1.44
C ASP A 40 -12.20 2.24 2.27
N LYS A 41 -13.47 1.97 1.96
CA LYS A 41 -14.31 1.02 2.71
C LYS A 41 -13.72 -0.39 2.84
N ARG A 42 -12.80 -0.81 1.95
CA ARG A 42 -12.14 -2.13 1.99
C ARG A 42 -11.17 -2.25 3.16
N VAL A 43 -10.59 -1.13 3.60
CA VAL A 43 -9.57 -1.07 4.67
C VAL A 43 -10.07 -0.32 5.91
N CYS A 44 -11.33 0.12 5.91
CA CYS A 44 -11.96 0.71 7.09
C CYS A 44 -12.64 -0.35 7.97
N GLN A 45 -12.59 -0.12 9.27
CA GLN A 45 -13.38 -0.85 10.26
C GLN A 45 -14.87 -0.40 10.23
N PRO A 46 -15.80 -1.11 10.87
CA PRO A 46 -17.24 -0.88 10.75
C PRO A 46 -17.75 0.55 11.02
N PHE A 47 -17.02 1.35 11.81
CA PHE A 47 -17.32 2.75 12.10
C PHE A 47 -16.71 3.74 11.08
N GLY A 48 -16.18 3.25 9.96
CA GLY A 48 -15.66 4.09 8.87
C GLY A 48 -14.23 4.61 9.07
N LEU A 49 -13.56 4.22 10.16
CA LEU A 49 -12.17 4.57 10.45
C LEU A 49 -11.21 3.58 9.80
N LEU A 50 -9.98 4.01 9.49
CA LEU A 50 -8.92 3.09 9.06
C LEU A 50 -8.78 1.93 10.07
N HIS A 51 -8.83 0.70 9.58
CA HIS A 51 -8.71 -0.49 10.42
C HIS A 51 -7.26 -0.61 10.95
N GLY A 52 -7.10 -0.78 12.27
CA GLY A 52 -5.77 -0.88 12.88
C GLY A 52 -4.93 -2.04 12.33
N GLY A 53 -5.57 -3.18 12.01
CA GLY A 53 -4.90 -4.30 11.36
C GLY A 53 -4.39 -3.97 9.94
N ALA A 54 -5.03 -3.05 9.22
CA ALA A 54 -4.58 -2.62 7.90
C ALA A 54 -3.36 -1.68 7.99
N THR A 55 -3.19 -0.97 9.11
CA THR A 55 -1.99 -0.16 9.38
C THR A 55 -0.76 -1.00 9.72
N LEU A 56 -0.98 -2.19 10.32
CA LEU A 56 0.10 -3.09 10.73
C LEU A 56 0.56 -4.03 9.59
N ALA A 57 -0.31 -4.25 8.61
CA ALA A 57 -0.12 -5.20 7.51
C ALA A 57 1.06 -4.89 6.59
#